data_AF-A0A2N9MN47-F1
#
_entry.id   AF-A0A2N9MN47-F1
#
_cell.length_a   1.000
_cell.length_b   1.000
_cell.length_c   1.000
_cell.angle_alpha   90.00
_cell.angle_beta   90.00
_cell.angle_gamma   90.00
#
_symmetry.space_group_name_H-M   'P 1'
#
loop_
_entity.id
_entity.type
_entity.pdbx_description
1 polymer ?
#
loop_
_entity_poly.entity_id
_entity_poly.type
_entity_poly.pdbx_seq_one_letter_code
_entity_poly.pdbx_strand_id
1 'polypeptide(L)'
;MKDWGFAQTDPSQELAQLHQFAIKKLQPGGDVEFIITVKEFITPKEPTMHFFAKSDKQTNQRTAPFTPCGWGKTMLEALSECVRAINRFPYEGKESTSAGA
;
A
#
# COMPACT_ATOMS: atom_id res chain seq x y z
N MET A 1 -5.38 -7.73 23.70
CA MET A 1 -4.49 -6.57 23.86
C MET A 1 -3.21 -6.90 23.10
N LYS A 2 -2.63 -5.96 22.35
CA LYS A 2 -1.40 -6.24 21.59
C LYS A 2 -0.21 -5.80 22.44
N ASP A 3 0.72 -6.70 22.72
CA ASP A 3 1.82 -6.43 23.64
C ASP A 3 2.73 -5.29 23.16
N TRP A 4 2.87 -5.13 21.85
CA TRP A 4 3.62 -4.01 21.26
C TRP A 4 2.94 -2.65 21.47
N GLY A 5 1.64 -2.62 21.81
CA GLY A 5 0.92 -1.38 22.08
C GLY A 5 1.42 -0.66 23.33
N PHE A 6 1.99 -1.38 24.29
CA PHE A 6 2.61 -0.77 25.48
C PHE A 6 3.85 0.08 25.17
N ALA A 7 4.42 -0.07 23.97
CA ALA A 7 5.53 0.78 23.54
C ALA A 7 5.07 2.20 23.15
N GLN A 8 3.77 2.42 22.91
CA GLN A 8 3.27 3.76 22.60
C GLN A 8 3.09 4.57 23.89
N THR A 9 3.85 5.66 23.99
CA THR A 9 3.77 6.58 25.13
C THR A 9 2.86 7.77 24.87
N ASP A 10 2.62 8.11 23.59
CA ASP A 10 1.72 9.17 23.15
C ASP A 10 0.92 8.72 21.90
N PRO A 11 -0.42 8.74 21.94
CA PRO A 11 -1.29 8.47 20.78
C PRO A 11 -0.92 9.26 19.51
N SER A 12 -0.39 10.48 19.65
CA SER A 12 0.01 11.34 18.54
C SER A 12 1.16 10.77 17.69
N GLN A 13 1.91 9.80 18.24
CA GLN A 13 3.00 9.12 17.54
C GLN A 13 2.51 8.19 16.41
N GLU A 14 1.21 7.85 16.40
CA GLU A 14 0.61 6.94 15.42
C GLU A 14 1.41 5.62 15.27
N LEU A 15 1.78 5.01 16.41
CA LEU A 15 2.54 3.76 16.41
C LEU A 15 1.75 2.68 15.66
N ALA A 16 2.42 2.06 14.69
CA ALA A 16 1.82 1.03 13.86
C ALA A 16 2.75 -0.18 13.69
N GLN A 17 2.15 -1.37 13.68
CA GLN A 17 2.81 -2.57 13.19
C GLN A 17 2.72 -2.59 11.66
N LEU A 18 3.83 -2.93 11.01
CA LEU A 18 3.89 -3.01 9.55
C LEU A 18 3.78 -4.47 9.09
N HIS A 19 2.90 -4.71 8.12
CA HIS A 19 2.74 -5.98 7.42
C HIS A 19 3.06 -5.76 5.95
N GLN A 20 3.97 -6.57 5.40
CA GLN A 20 4.39 -6.45 4.00
C GLN A 20 3.81 -7.59 3.16
N PHE A 21 3.28 -7.21 1.99
CA PHE A 21 2.73 -8.13 1.01
C PHE A 21 3.30 -7.79 -0.37
N ALA A 22 3.33 -8.77 -1.26
CA ALA A 22 3.70 -8.57 -2.65
C ALA A 22 2.58 -9.03 -3.58
N ILE A 23 2.37 -8.31 -4.68
CA ILE A 23 1.50 -8.73 -5.77
C ILE A 23 2.15 -8.43 -7.12
N LYS A 24 2.01 -9.36 -8.05
CA LYS A 24 2.41 -9.18 -9.44
C LYS A 24 1.22 -8.71 -10.28
N LYS A 25 1.34 -7.55 -10.91
CA LYS A 25 0.38 -7.00 -11.87
C LYS A 25 0.84 -7.37 -13.29
N LEU A 26 0.02 -8.14 -14.00
CA LEU A 26 0.27 -8.49 -15.40
C LEU A 26 -0.19 -7.33 -16.30
N GLN A 27 0.64 -6.92 -17.25
CA GLN A 27 0.29 -5.86 -18.21
C GLN A 27 1.06 -6.00 -19.54
N PRO A 28 0.59 -5.37 -20.65
CA PRO A 28 1.17 -5.56 -21.99
C PRO A 28 2.66 -5.20 -22.14
N GLY A 29 3.25 -4.47 -21.19
CA GLY A 29 4.66 -4.11 -21.15
C GLY A 29 5.53 -4.97 -20.23
N GLY A 30 4.99 -6.07 -19.70
CA GLY A 30 5.67 -6.95 -18.75
C GLY A 30 5.11 -6.85 -17.34
N ASP A 31 5.35 -7.92 -16.58
CA ASP A 31 4.83 -8.05 -15.22
C ASP A 31 5.54 -7.10 -14.26
N VAL A 32 4.77 -6.43 -13.41
CA VAL A 32 5.29 -5.48 -12.42
C VAL A 32 4.94 -5.95 -11.03
N GLU A 33 5.95 -6.11 -10.19
CA GLU A 33 5.75 -6.41 -8.77
C GLU A 33 5.49 -5.13 -7.97
N PHE A 34 4.46 -5.16 -7.13
CA PHE A 34 4.12 -4.13 -6.16
C PHE A 34 4.33 -4.69 -4.77
N ILE A 35 4.99 -3.91 -3.91
CA ILE A 35 5.07 -4.18 -2.47
C ILE A 35 4.01 -3.32 -1.79
N ILE A 36 3.13 -3.94 -1.02
CA ILE A 36 2.08 -3.29 -0.24
C ILE A 36 2.51 -3.33 1.22
N THR A 37 2.55 -2.17 1.86
CA THR A 37 2.71 -2.06 3.31
C THR A 37 1.35 -1.75 3.93
N VAL A 38 0.88 -2.62 4.81
CA VAL A 38 -0.28 -2.36 5.67
C VAL A 38 0.23 -1.89 7.03
N LYS A 39 -0.18 -0.68 7.41
CA LYS A 39 0.00 -0.12 8.75
C LYS A 39 -1.20 -0.48 9.60
N GLU A 40 -0.97 -1.18 10.69
CA GLU A 40 -1.97 -1.46 11.71
C GLU A 40 -1.69 -0.56 12.93
N PHE A 41 -2.52 0.46 13.12
CA PHE A 41 -2.34 1.43 14.20
C PHE A 41 -2.84 0.87 15.54
N ILE A 42 -2.11 1.15 16.64
CA ILE A 42 -2.58 0.78 17.99
C ILE A 42 -3.68 1.71 18.48
N THR A 43 -3.53 3.01 18.23
CA THR A 43 -4.49 4.06 18.59
C THR A 43 -4.79 4.88 17.34
N PRO A 44 -5.80 4.48 16.55
CA PRO A 44 -6.14 5.20 15.33
C PRO A 44 -6.81 6.53 15.67
N LYS A 45 -6.54 7.55 14.84
CA LYS A 45 -7.20 8.87 14.96
C LYS A 45 -8.71 8.77 14.76
N GLU A 46 -9.15 7.87 13.87
CA GLU A 46 -10.55 7.57 13.62
C GLU A 46 -10.84 6.10 13.95
N PRO A 47 -11.89 5.78 14.73
CA PRO A 47 -12.17 4.41 15.18
C PRO A 47 -12.34 3.37 14.05
N THR A 48 -12.67 3.80 12.84
CA THR A 48 -12.83 2.92 11.68
C THR A 48 -11.55 2.74 10.85
N MET A 49 -10.48 3.46 11.18
CA MET A 49 -9.24 3.56 10.39
C MET A 49 -8.07 2.86 11.09
N HIS A 50 -8.25 1.59 11.46
CA HIS A 50 -7.20 0.80 12.12
C HIS A 50 -6.11 0.32 11.15
N PHE A 51 -6.47 0.08 9.89
CA PHE A 51 -5.57 -0.48 8.89
C PHE A 51 -5.48 0.43 7.67
N PHE A 52 -4.26 0.79 7.30
CA PHE A 52 -3.96 1.54 6.08
C PHE A 52 -2.97 0.78 5.21
N ALA A 53 -3.40 0.36 4.04
CA ALA A 53 -2.56 -0.27 3.02
C ALA A 53 -2.11 0.78 2.00
N LYS A 54 -0.83 0.72 1.60
CA LYS A 54 -0.26 1.57 0.55
C LYS A 54 0.78 0.80 -0.25
N SER A 55 0.80 0.98 -1.57
CA SER A 55 1.84 0.42 -2.42
C SER A 55 3.11 1.26 -2.45
N ASP A 56 4.24 0.61 -2.73
CA ASP A 56 5.55 1.22 -2.93
C ASP A 56 5.66 2.00 -4.26
N LYS A 57 4.86 1.61 -5.26
CA LYS A 57 4.84 2.19 -6.61
C LYS A 57 3.57 2.99 -6.87
N GLN A 58 3.66 3.97 -7.77
CA GLN A 58 2.52 4.71 -8.32
C GLN A 58 1.98 4.04 -9.58
N THR A 59 0.72 4.30 -9.92
CA THR A 59 0.10 3.98 -11.21
C THR A 59 -0.31 5.29 -11.91
N ASN A 60 -0.69 5.21 -13.19
CA ASN A 60 -1.16 6.34 -13.98
C ASN A 60 -0.15 7.51 -14.08
N GLN A 61 1.16 7.20 -14.04
CA GLN A 61 2.24 8.17 -13.83
C GLN A 61 2.32 9.29 -14.89
N ARG A 62 1.90 9.04 -16.13
CA ARG A 62 1.95 10.00 -17.23
C ARG A 62 0.70 10.88 -17.31
N THR A 63 -0.41 10.46 -16.71
CA THR A 63 -1.66 11.23 -16.73
C THR A 63 -1.88 11.97 -15.41
N ALA A 64 -1.96 11.21 -14.31
CA ALA A 64 -2.13 11.74 -12.96
C ALA A 64 -1.58 10.70 -11.97
N PRO A 65 -0.32 10.85 -11.52
CA PRO A 65 0.31 9.91 -10.62
C PRO A 65 -0.55 9.64 -9.39
N PHE A 66 -0.89 8.38 -9.18
CA PHE A 66 -1.69 7.92 -8.06
C PHE A 66 -0.90 6.86 -7.31
N THR A 67 -0.85 6.95 -5.97
CA THR A 67 -0.32 5.85 -5.16
C THR A 67 -1.49 4.99 -4.69
N PRO A 68 -1.64 3.76 -5.19
CA PRO A 68 -2.62 2.82 -4.67
C PRO A 68 -2.57 2.70 -3.15
N CYS A 69 -3.73 2.86 -2.53
CA CYS A 69 -3.90 2.76 -1.10
C CYS A 69 -5.33 2.32 -0.76
N GLY A 70 -5.54 1.92 0.49
CA GLY A 70 -6.85 1.52 1.00
C GLY A 70 -6.92 1.56 2.52
N TRP A 71 -8.08 1.95 3.05
CA TRP A 71 -8.39 1.85 4.47
C TRP A 71 -9.29 0.64 4.74
N GLY A 72 -9.20 0.08 5.93
CA GLY A 72 -10.05 -1.02 6.35
C GLY A 72 -10.20 -1.12 7.86
N LYS A 73 -11.31 -1.74 8.30
CA LYS A 73 -11.50 -2.15 9.70
C LYS A 73 -10.67 -3.39 10.02
N THR A 74 -10.27 -4.14 8.99
CA THR A 74 -9.38 -5.28 9.07
C THR A 74 -8.20 -5.15 8.10
N MET A 75 -7.12 -5.87 8.36
CA MET A 75 -5.97 -5.95 7.45
C MET A 75 -6.38 -6.42 6.04
N LEU A 76 -7.27 -7.40 5.96
CA LEU A 76 -7.75 -7.96 4.70
C LEU A 76 -8.53 -6.92 3.88
N GLU A 77 -9.40 -6.15 4.54
CA GLU A 77 -10.14 -5.07 3.88
C GLU A 77 -9.20 -4.02 3.30
N ALA A 78 -8.27 -3.51 4.11
CA ALA A 78 -7.31 -2.50 3.65
C ALA A 78 -6.45 -3.01 2.48
N LEU A 79 -5.96 -4.25 2.59
CA LEU A 79 -5.19 -4.91 1.54
C LEU A 79 -6.01 -5.07 0.26
N SER A 80 -7.27 -5.53 0.37
CA SER A 80 -8.18 -5.70 -0.76
C SER A 80 -8.44 -4.39 -1.49
N GLU A 81 -8.70 -3.31 -0.76
CA GLU A 81 -8.88 -1.97 -1.32
C GLU A 81 -7.62 -1.48 -2.04
N CYS A 82 -6.44 -1.67 -1.46
CA CYS A 82 -5.19 -1.30 -2.11
C CYS A 82 -4.94 -2.13 -3.39
N VAL A 83 -5.22 -3.44 -3.38
CA VAL A 83 -5.10 -4.30 -4.57
C VAL A 83 -6.09 -3.89 -5.66
N ARG A 84 -7.34 -3.54 -5.31
CA ARG A 84 -8.30 -2.96 -6.26
C ARG A 84 -7.76 -1.67 -6.86
N ALA A 85 -7.18 -0.80 -6.04
CA ALA A 85 -6.56 0.45 -6.47
C ALA A 85 -5.35 0.23 -7.40
N ILE A 86 -4.52 -0.79 -7.17
CA ILE A 86 -3.42 -1.19 -8.08
C ILE A 86 -3.98 -1.60 -9.45
N ASN A 87 -5.11 -2.31 -9.46
CA ASN A 87 -5.72 -2.81 -10.68
C ASN A 87 -6.49 -1.75 -11.48
N ARG A 88 -6.84 -0.61 -10.85
CA ARG A 88 -7.62 0.46 -11.47
C ARG A 88 -6.92 1.17 -12.63
N PHE A 89 -5.59 1.31 -12.56
CA PHE A 89 -4.82 2.07 -13.54
C PHE A 89 -3.59 1.28 -14.02
N PRO A 90 -3.07 1.56 -15.23
CA PRO A 90 -1.83 0.95 -15.71
C PRO A 90 -0.62 1.43 -14.90
N TYR A 91 0.41 0.59 -14.79
CA TYR A 91 1.73 1.04 -14.37
C TYR A 91 2.53 1.44 -15.60
N GLU A 92 2.92 2.71 -15.68
CA GLU A 92 3.56 3.25 -16.87
C GLU A 92 5.10 3.30 -16.76
N GLY A 93 5.64 2.98 -15.58
CA GLY A 93 7.06 2.87 -15.32
C GLY A 93 7.85 4.16 -15.54
N LYS A 94 9.17 4.09 -15.29
CA LYS A 94 10.14 4.83 -16.10
C LYS A 94 10.37 3.96 -17.32
N GLU A 95 10.34 4.52 -18.53
CA GLU A 95 10.66 3.80 -19.76
C GLU A 95 11.87 2.89 -19.50
N SER A 96 11.70 1.59 -19.66
CA SER A 96 12.83 0.69 -19.72
C SER A 96 13.57 1.04 -21.01
N THR A 97 14.59 1.89 -20.92
CA THR A 97 15.63 1.96 -21.94
C THR A 97 16.38 0.63 -21.91
N SER A 98 15.79 -0.43 -22.45
CA SER A 98 16.54 -1.57 -22.94
C SER A 98 17.10 -1.15 -24.29
N ALA A 99 18.15 -0.31 -24.24
CA ALA A 99 19.03 -0.12 -25.37
C ALA A 99 19.68 -1.48 -25.65
N GLY A 100 19.52 -1.96 -26.88
CA GLY A 100 20.18 -3.17 -27.35
C GLY A 100 21.69 -3.06 -27.15
N ALA A 101 22.28 -4.17 -26.71
CA ALA A 101 23.69 -4.48 -26.82
C ALA A 101 23.78 -5.92 -27.32
#